data_AF-A0A315XKF5-F1
#
_entry.id   AF-A0A315XKF5-F1
#
_cell.length_a   1.000
_cell.length_b   1.000
_cell.length_c   1.000
_cell.angle_alpha   90.00
_cell.angle_beta   90.00
_cell.angle_gamma   90.00
#
_symmetry.space_group_name_H-M   'P 1'
#
loop_
_entity.id
_entity.type
_entity.pdbx_description
1 polymer ?
#
loop_
_entity_poly.entity_id
_entity_poly.type
_entity_poly.pdbx_seq_one_letter_code
_entity_poly.pdbx_strand_id
1 'polypeptide(L)'
;MKSDNFDWHEYYELANSFLNEEDIAKLRTGMGRYYYSSFLESRDFILENNIFLNPFNEKIMKSTSGRVHQETRFTFKNHPDLNRNNSGAKIAQSLNVLRKYRNMVDYDSKNPENIKHAYARCQMKSEKIFNLLDELN
;
A
#
# COMPACT_ATOMS: atom_id res chain seq x y z
N MET A 1 25.56 -5.68 7.11
CA MET A 1 25.14 -6.46 5.92
C MET A 1 23.76 -5.93 5.55
N LYS A 2 23.59 -5.22 4.43
CA LYS A 2 22.24 -4.96 3.91
C LYS A 2 21.69 -6.34 3.54
N SER A 3 20.57 -6.76 4.13
CA SER A 3 19.93 -8.01 3.74
C SER A 3 19.57 -7.94 2.25
N ASP A 4 19.70 -9.05 1.52
CA ASP A 4 19.17 -9.27 0.17
C ASP A 4 17.63 -9.29 0.17
N ASN A 5 16.99 -8.38 0.90
CA ASN A 5 15.55 -8.25 0.94
C ASN A 5 15.13 -7.55 -0.36
N PHE A 6 14.09 -8.10 -0.98
CA PHE A 6 13.47 -7.51 -2.15
C PHE A 6 12.95 -6.10 -1.81
N ASP A 7 13.32 -5.12 -2.63
CA ASP A 7 12.84 -3.74 -2.51
C ASP A 7 11.41 -3.64 -3.06
N TRP A 8 10.43 -3.40 -2.19
CA TRP A 8 9.03 -3.32 -2.62
C TRP A 8 8.77 -2.09 -3.49
N HIS A 9 9.65 -1.09 -3.46
CA HIS A 9 9.60 0.05 -4.37
C HIS A 9 9.78 -0.38 -5.83
N GLU A 10 10.44 -1.49 -6.12
CA GLU A 10 10.53 -2.03 -7.50
C GLU A 10 9.15 -2.33 -8.09
N TYR A 11 8.16 -2.71 -7.27
CA TYR A 11 6.78 -2.85 -7.74
C TYR A 11 6.12 -1.52 -8.08
N TYR A 12 6.44 -0.45 -7.36
CA TYR A 12 5.97 0.89 -7.69
C TYR A 12 6.55 1.35 -9.04
N GLU A 13 7.85 1.17 -9.25
CA GLU A 13 8.52 1.52 -10.50
C GLU A 13 8.00 0.70 -11.69
N LEU A 14 7.77 -0.61 -11.50
CA LEU A 14 7.14 -1.44 -12.51
C LEU A 14 5.74 -0.92 -12.87
N ALA A 15 4.95 -0.49 -11.88
CA ALA A 15 3.66 0.13 -12.17
C ALA A 15 3.84 1.46 -12.93
N ASN A 16 4.73 2.35 -12.52
CA ASN A 16 4.99 3.60 -13.24
C ASN A 16 5.32 3.39 -14.72
N SER A 17 6.03 2.30 -15.06
CA SER A 17 6.33 1.96 -16.45
C SER A 17 5.08 1.77 -17.33
N PHE A 18 3.90 1.55 -16.74
CA PHE A 18 2.63 1.38 -17.47
C PHE A 18 1.74 2.63 -17.53
N LEU A 19 2.18 3.80 -17.02
CA LEU A 19 1.33 5.01 -16.94
C LEU A 19 0.73 5.46 -18.28
N ASN A 20 1.44 5.23 -19.39
CA ASN A 20 1.02 5.60 -20.75
C ASN A 20 0.54 4.41 -21.59
N GLU A 21 0.33 3.25 -20.96
CA GLU A 21 -0.11 2.04 -21.65
C GLU A 21 -1.62 2.10 -21.93
N GLU A 22 -2.01 1.54 -23.08
CA GLU A 22 -3.41 1.34 -23.46
C GLU A 22 -3.90 -0.08 -23.11
N ASP A 23 -2.96 -1.00 -22.87
CA ASP A 23 -3.28 -2.39 -22.53
C ASP A 23 -3.90 -2.47 -21.12
N ILE A 24 -5.19 -2.80 -21.10
CA ILE A 24 -5.98 -2.97 -19.87
C ILE A 24 -5.32 -4.01 -18.94
N ALA A 25 -4.74 -5.09 -19.47
CA ALA A 25 -4.11 -6.11 -18.64
C ALA A 25 -2.87 -5.57 -17.91
N LYS A 26 -2.07 -4.74 -18.58
CA LYS A 26 -0.94 -4.02 -17.94
C LYS A 26 -1.44 -3.05 -16.88
N LEU A 27 -2.48 -2.27 -17.16
CA LEU A 27 -3.05 -1.33 -16.18
C LEU A 27 -3.63 -2.06 -14.96
N ARG A 28 -4.36 -3.17 -15.15
CA ARG A 28 -4.86 -4.00 -14.03
C ARG A 28 -3.70 -4.55 -13.19
N THR A 29 -2.66 -5.05 -13.86
CA THR A 29 -1.44 -5.54 -13.20
C THR A 29 -0.77 -4.44 -12.38
N GLY A 30 -0.56 -3.26 -12.96
CA GLY A 30 0.07 -2.13 -12.28
C GLY A 30 -0.71 -1.63 -11.06
N MET A 31 -2.05 -1.65 -11.09
CA MET A 31 -2.87 -1.31 -9.91
C MET A 31 -2.65 -2.29 -8.75
N GLY A 32 -2.47 -3.59 -9.05
CA GLY A 32 -2.05 -4.57 -8.05
C GLY A 32 -0.66 -4.24 -7.49
N ARG A 33 0.29 -3.85 -8.35
CA ARG A 33 1.65 -3.50 -7.95
C ARG A 33 1.73 -2.24 -7.08
N TYR A 34 1.00 -1.17 -7.41
CA TYR A 34 0.84 0.00 -6.55
C TYR A 34 0.32 -0.35 -5.15
N TYR A 35 -0.67 -1.25 -5.08
CA TYR A 35 -1.18 -1.70 -3.78
C TYR A 35 -0.13 -2.46 -2.98
N TYR A 36 0.54 -3.45 -3.60
CA TYR A 36 1.49 -4.29 -2.90
C TYR A 36 2.74 -3.54 -2.46
N SER A 37 3.31 -2.65 -3.28
CA SER A 37 4.42 -1.79 -2.88
C SER A 37 4.03 -0.96 -1.66
N SER A 38 2.95 -0.19 -1.76
CA SER A 38 2.48 0.68 -0.67
C SER A 38 2.18 -0.10 0.62
N PHE A 39 1.53 -1.26 0.53
CA PHE A 39 1.18 -2.08 1.68
C PHE A 39 2.41 -2.68 2.35
N LEU A 40 3.35 -3.22 1.58
CA LEU A 40 4.53 -3.90 2.12
C LEU A 40 5.50 -2.91 2.73
N GLU A 41 5.76 -1.77 2.07
CA GLU A 41 6.53 -0.66 2.66
C GLU A 41 5.92 -0.17 3.98
N SER A 42 4.59 0.03 3.99
CA SER A 42 3.88 0.42 5.22
C SER A 42 4.04 -0.63 6.34
N ARG A 43 3.94 -1.92 6.01
CA ARG A 43 4.07 -3.00 7.00
C ARG A 43 5.51 -3.09 7.52
N ASP A 44 6.48 -3.00 6.62
CA ASP A 44 7.89 -3.14 6.96
C ASP A 44 8.35 -1.95 7.82
N PHE A 45 7.87 -0.73 7.52
CA PHE A 45 8.02 0.43 8.41
C PHE A 45 7.53 0.16 9.85
N ILE A 46 6.37 -0.47 10.01
CA ILE A 46 5.83 -0.84 11.33
C ILE A 46 6.74 -1.86 12.03
N LEU A 47 7.22 -2.87 11.29
CA LEU A 47 8.06 -3.93 11.82
C LEU A 47 9.44 -3.41 12.26
N GLU A 48 10.07 -2.58 11.43
CA GLU A 48 11.38 -2.01 11.66
C GLU A 48 11.38 -1.04 12.86
N ASN A 49 10.32 -0.26 13.01
CA ASN A 49 10.17 0.70 14.10
C ASN A 49 9.45 0.14 15.34
N ASN A 50 9.09 -1.15 15.35
CA ASN A 50 8.37 -1.82 16.45
C ASN A 50 7.05 -1.12 16.87
N ILE A 51 6.29 -0.60 15.90
CA ILE A 51 5.10 0.22 16.13
C ILE A 51 3.85 -0.66 16.25
N PHE A 52 3.74 -1.41 17.34
CA PHE A 52 2.62 -2.33 17.56
C PHE A 52 1.59 -1.77 18.52
N LEU A 53 0.31 -2.00 18.24
CA LEU A 53 -0.77 -1.57 19.15
C LEU A 53 -0.86 -2.44 20.41
N ASN A 54 -0.50 -3.72 20.28
CA ASN A 54 -0.50 -4.73 21.35
C ASN A 54 0.18 -6.02 20.85
N PRO A 55 0.45 -7.00 21.74
CA PRO A 55 1.11 -8.26 21.35
C PRO A 55 0.36 -9.10 20.31
N PHE A 56 -0.97 -9.00 20.24
CA PHE A 56 -1.76 -9.70 19.22
C PHE A 56 -1.59 -9.09 17.84
N ASN A 57 -1.59 -7.76 17.75
CA ASN A 57 -1.28 -7.01 16.53
C ASN A 57 0.13 -7.34 16.01
N GLU A 58 1.14 -7.35 16.89
CA GLU A 58 2.50 -7.76 16.54
C GLU A 58 2.55 -9.16 15.90
N LYS A 59 1.89 -10.14 16.51
CA LYS A 59 1.83 -11.51 15.98
C LYS A 59 1.22 -11.55 14.57
N ILE A 60 0.19 -10.74 14.31
CA ILE A 60 -0.42 -10.68 12.97
C ILE A 60 0.52 -10.01 11.97
N MET A 61 1.20 -8.91 12.33
CA MET A 61 2.15 -8.22 11.44
C MET A 61 3.27 -9.12 10.95
N LYS A 62 3.75 -10.01 11.82
CA LYS A 62 4.81 -10.98 11.52
C LYS A 62 4.32 -12.22 10.75
N SER A 63 3.03 -12.29 10.41
CA SER A 63 2.43 -13.43 9.71
C SER A 63 2.20 -13.17 8.21
N THR A 64 1.91 -14.24 7.47
CA THR A 64 1.48 -14.19 6.06
C THR A 64 -0.04 -14.22 5.90
N SER A 65 -0.80 -14.07 6.99
CA SER A 65 -2.25 -14.07 6.98
C SER A 65 -2.80 -12.88 6.21
N GLY A 66 -3.90 -13.05 5.46
CA GLY A 66 -4.63 -11.93 4.85
C GLY A 66 -5.12 -10.86 5.85
N ARG A 67 -5.17 -11.17 7.16
CA ARG A 67 -5.45 -10.21 8.24
C ARG A 67 -4.39 -9.11 8.34
N VAL A 68 -3.15 -9.37 7.89
CA VAL A 68 -2.06 -8.39 7.93
C VAL A 68 -2.42 -7.07 7.26
N HIS A 69 -3.19 -7.12 6.17
CA HIS A 69 -3.62 -5.92 5.46
C HIS A 69 -4.57 -5.05 6.27
N GLN A 70 -5.45 -5.68 7.06
CA GLN A 70 -6.37 -4.95 7.94
C GLN A 70 -5.60 -4.34 9.10
N GLU A 71 -4.77 -5.15 9.75
CA GLU A 71 -3.97 -4.71 10.88
C GLU A 71 -3.04 -3.57 10.50
N THR A 72 -2.35 -3.63 9.35
CA THR A 72 -1.44 -2.56 8.90
C THR A 72 -2.17 -1.21 8.85
N ARG A 73 -3.35 -1.16 8.22
CA ARG A 73 -4.18 0.06 8.20
C ARG A 73 -4.67 0.46 9.58
N PHE A 74 -5.03 -0.51 10.41
CA PHE A 74 -5.52 -0.25 11.76
C PHE A 74 -4.42 0.33 12.65
N THR A 75 -3.20 -0.16 12.57
CA THR A 75 -2.02 0.40 13.25
C THR A 75 -1.77 1.83 12.80
N PHE A 76 -1.65 2.09 11.49
CA PHE A 76 -1.47 3.46 11.00
C PHE A 76 -2.59 4.41 11.41
N LYS A 77 -3.83 3.94 11.54
CA LYS A 77 -4.96 4.80 11.94
C LYS A 77 -5.02 5.10 13.44
N ASN A 78 -4.55 4.17 14.28
CA ASN A 78 -4.82 4.24 15.72
C ASN A 78 -3.56 4.36 16.59
N HIS A 79 -2.36 4.17 16.05
CA HIS A 79 -1.14 4.36 16.84
C HIS A 79 -0.94 5.86 17.12
N PRO A 80 -0.82 6.30 18.38
CA PRO A 80 -0.73 7.72 18.72
C PRO A 80 0.41 8.44 18.00
N ASP A 81 1.60 7.83 17.97
CA ASP A 81 2.80 8.46 17.40
C ASP A 81 2.67 8.69 15.89
N LEU A 82 2.09 7.73 15.15
CA LEU A 82 1.85 7.85 13.72
C LEU A 82 0.78 8.91 13.38
N ASN A 83 -0.12 9.21 14.33
CA ASN A 83 -1.29 10.05 14.08
C ASN A 83 -1.20 11.44 14.69
N ARG A 84 -0.09 11.80 15.32
CA ARG A 84 0.10 13.14 15.92
C ARG A 84 -0.20 14.27 14.92
N ASN A 85 0.22 14.10 13.66
CA ASN A 85 -0.02 15.05 12.55
C ASN A 85 -1.02 14.53 11.52
N ASN A 86 -1.83 13.52 11.88
CA ASN A 86 -2.79 12.85 11.00
C ASN A 86 -2.13 12.12 9.80
N SER A 87 -0.81 11.94 9.79
CA SER A 87 -0.07 11.25 8.71
C SER A 87 -0.48 9.78 8.63
N GLY A 88 -0.52 9.07 9.76
CA GLY A 88 -0.97 7.68 9.82
C GLY A 88 -2.40 7.47 9.30
N ALA A 89 -3.35 8.33 9.67
CA ALA A 89 -4.71 8.25 9.16
C ALA A 89 -4.79 8.49 7.65
N LYS A 90 -3.97 9.40 7.10
CA LYS A 90 -3.84 9.61 5.64
C LYS A 90 -3.24 8.40 4.93
N ILE A 91 -2.25 7.73 5.53
CA ILE A 91 -1.68 6.46 5.02
C ILE A 91 -2.77 5.38 5.03
N ALA A 92 -3.44 5.18 6.16
CA ALA A 92 -4.51 4.18 6.31
C ALA A 92 -5.66 4.39 5.31
N GLN A 93 -6.06 5.64 5.08
CA GLN A 93 -7.05 6.00 4.06
C GLN A 93 -6.56 5.64 2.65
N SER A 94 -5.31 5.98 2.33
CA SER A 94 -4.73 5.73 1.01
C SER A 94 -4.58 4.23 0.73
N LEU A 95 -4.12 3.45 1.70
CA LEU A 95 -4.09 1.98 1.64
C LEU A 95 -5.48 1.38 1.41
N ASN A 96 -6.52 1.94 2.03
CA ASN A 96 -7.90 1.46 1.83
C ASN A 96 -8.39 1.72 0.40
N VAL A 97 -8.07 2.90 -0.15
CA VAL A 97 -8.39 3.25 -1.55
C VAL A 97 -7.67 2.32 -2.51
N LEU A 98 -6.36 2.08 -2.32
CA LEU A 98 -5.58 1.16 -3.14
C LEU A 98 -6.15 -0.26 -3.11
N ARG A 99 -6.48 -0.77 -1.91
CA ARG A 99 -7.11 -2.09 -1.75
C ARG A 99 -8.43 -2.20 -2.51
N LYS A 100 -9.26 -1.16 -2.47
CA LYS A 100 -10.54 -1.12 -3.21
C LYS A 100 -10.30 -1.21 -4.72
N TYR A 101 -9.34 -0.45 -5.24
CA TYR A 101 -8.99 -0.48 -6.66
C TYR A 101 -8.39 -1.81 -7.10
N ARG A 102 -7.47 -2.38 -6.31
CA ARG A 102 -6.93 -3.73 -6.53
C ARG A 102 -8.03 -4.78 -6.58
N ASN A 103 -8.95 -4.77 -5.62
CA ASN A 103 -10.06 -5.73 -5.61
C ASN A 103 -11.01 -5.54 -6.81
N MET A 104 -11.26 -4.30 -7.23
CA MET A 104 -12.06 -4.03 -8.42
C MET A 104 -11.40 -4.65 -9.67
N VAL A 105 -10.09 -4.47 -9.88
CA VAL A 105 -9.41 -5.04 -11.06
C VAL A 105 -9.06 -6.52 -10.94
N ASP A 106 -9.17 -7.13 -9.77
CA ASP A 106 -8.94 -8.57 -9.62
C ASP A 106 -10.24 -9.37 -9.79
N TYR A 107 -11.39 -8.80 -9.41
CA TYR A 107 -12.65 -9.55 -9.32
C TYR A 107 -13.77 -9.02 -10.21
N ASP A 108 -13.68 -7.79 -10.72
CA ASP A 108 -14.68 -7.26 -11.65
C ASP A 108 -14.34 -7.69 -13.09
N SER A 109 -15.16 -8.57 -13.65
CA SER A 109 -15.03 -9.02 -15.04
C SER A 109 -15.51 -7.97 -16.04
N LYS A 110 -16.25 -6.95 -15.58
CA LYS A 110 -16.63 -5.82 -16.41
C LYS A 110 -15.49 -4.81 -16.39
N ASN A 111 -15.01 -4.44 -17.58
CA ASN A 111 -14.01 -3.39 -17.69
C ASN A 111 -14.63 -2.09 -17.16
N PRO A 112 -14.04 -1.45 -16.14
CA PRO A 112 -14.48 -0.13 -15.79
C PRO A 112 -14.15 0.78 -16.97
N GLU A 113 -15.15 1.52 -17.46
CA GLU A 113 -15.00 2.58 -18.49
C GLU A 113 -13.97 3.64 -18.10
N ASN A 114 -13.42 3.55 -16.88
CA ASN A 114 -12.50 4.49 -16.32
C ASN A 114 -11.25 3.87 -15.64
N ILE A 115 -10.65 2.85 -16.26
CA ILE A 115 -9.44 2.21 -15.71
C ILE A 115 -8.26 3.18 -15.63
N LYS A 116 -8.09 4.10 -16.58
CA LYS A 116 -6.98 5.07 -16.58
C LYS A 116 -7.06 6.06 -15.42
N HIS A 117 -8.24 6.62 -15.12
CA HIS A 117 -8.34 7.50 -13.94
C HIS A 117 -8.18 6.71 -12.64
N ALA A 118 -8.62 5.44 -12.58
CA ALA A 118 -8.34 4.57 -11.44
C ALA A 118 -6.83 4.30 -11.28
N TYR A 119 -6.13 4.09 -12.39
CA TYR A 119 -4.70 3.87 -12.46
C TYR A 119 -3.90 5.06 -11.93
N ALA A 120 -4.14 6.25 -12.48
CA ALA A 120 -3.52 7.50 -12.03
C ALA A 120 -3.81 7.77 -10.53
N ARG A 121 -5.01 7.40 -10.08
CA ARG A 121 -5.35 7.52 -8.65
C ARG A 121 -4.59 6.53 -7.78
N CYS A 122 -4.25 5.34 -8.27
CA CYS A 122 -3.39 4.41 -7.54
C CYS A 122 -1.95 4.94 -7.42
N GLN A 123 -1.40 5.49 -8.50
CA GLN A 123 -0.09 6.16 -8.48
C GLN A 123 -0.06 7.28 -7.43
N MET A 124 -0.95 8.28 -7.52
CA MET A 124 -1.02 9.39 -6.56
C MET A 124 -1.17 8.96 -5.09
N LYS A 125 -1.87 7.84 -4.84
CA LYS A 125 -2.04 7.31 -3.48
C LYS A 125 -0.80 6.60 -2.97
N SER A 126 -0.05 5.94 -3.85
CA SER A 126 1.20 5.28 -3.51
C SER A 126 2.28 6.32 -3.21
N GLU A 127 2.46 7.31 -4.07
CA GLU A 127 3.38 8.45 -3.82
C GLU A 127 3.10 9.15 -2.50
N LYS A 128 1.80 9.41 -2.23
CA LYS A 128 1.40 10.02 -0.96
C LYS A 128 1.79 9.15 0.23
N ILE A 129 1.69 7.82 0.13
CA ILE A 129 2.09 6.94 1.22
C ILE A 129 3.60 7.03 1.43
N PHE A 130 4.41 6.93 0.38
CA PHE A 130 5.86 7.01 0.49
C PHE A 130 6.33 8.32 1.10
N ASN A 131 5.83 9.46 0.61
CA ASN A 131 6.17 10.76 1.20
C ASN A 131 5.78 10.84 2.69
N LEU A 132 4.62 10.31 3.07
CA LEU A 132 4.19 10.31 4.47
C LEU A 132 4.98 9.33 5.35
N LEU A 133 5.52 8.23 4.78
CA LEU A 133 6.42 7.33 5.51
C LEU A 133 7.78 8.01 5.73
N ASP A 134 8.29 8.72 4.73
CA ASP A 134 9.52 9.51 4.85
C ASP A 134 9.39 10.63 5.89
N GLU A 135 8.22 11.28 5.98
CA GLU A 135 7.92 12.28 7.02
C GLU A 135 7.85 11.70 8.45
N LEU A 136 7.67 10.39 8.59
CA LEU A 136 7.55 9.70 9.88
C LEU A 136 8.87 9.08 10.36
N ASN A 137 9.89 9.02 9.50
CA ASN A 137 11.27 8.65 9.83
C ASN A 137 12.01 9.79 10.54
#